data_AF-A0A4R4T214-F1
#
_entry.id   AF-A0A4R4T214-F1
#
_cell.length_a   1.000
_cell.length_b   1.000
_cell.length_c   1.000
_cell.angle_alpha   90.00
_cell.angle_beta   90.00
_cell.angle_gamma   90.00
#
_symmetry.space_group_name_H-M   'P 1'
#
loop_
_entity.id
_entity.type
_entity.pdbx_description
1 polymer ?
#
loop_
_entity_poly.entity_id
_entity_poly.type
_entity_poly.pdbx_seq_one_letter_code
_entity_poly.pdbx_strand_id
1 'polypeptide(L)'
;MPERQEEPMARVIVMDLSRHNTVLVGHDRYFVLHTEGRSLLVLDRCPHRGGPLSLARRTPDGRRLSCPWHGTKVGVAAVKRTSLPMVRSGDEAVVVLPDGDGGEPVSVIRKEVLANLPPGAPCAAGGTDGEAAGAGEAASR
;
A
#
# COMPACT_ATOMS: atom_id res chain seq x y z
N MET A 1 18.96 -38.28 -11.71
CA MET A 1 17.93 -38.27 -10.66
C MET A 1 17.16 -36.98 -10.83
N PRO A 2 15.91 -36.98 -11.33
CA PRO A 2 15.15 -35.73 -11.40
C PRO A 2 14.88 -35.28 -9.97
N GLU A 3 15.23 -34.03 -9.67
CA GLU A 3 14.93 -33.37 -8.42
C GLU A 3 13.41 -33.35 -8.25
N ARG A 4 12.90 -33.88 -7.13
CA ARG A 4 11.47 -33.77 -6.81
C ARG A 4 11.18 -32.29 -6.65
N GLN A 5 10.50 -31.70 -7.62
CA GLN A 5 9.92 -30.37 -7.47
C GLN A 5 8.87 -30.51 -6.35
N GLU A 6 9.14 -29.92 -5.19
CA GLU A 6 8.15 -29.83 -4.12
C GLU A 6 6.97 -29.04 -4.69
N GLU A 7 5.78 -29.65 -4.72
CA GLU A 7 4.60 -28.96 -5.22
C GLU A 7 4.31 -27.76 -4.30
N PRO A 8 4.07 -26.56 -4.88
CA PRO A 8 3.82 -25.37 -4.08
C PRO A 8 2.61 -25.61 -3.16
N MET A 9 2.85 -25.63 -1.86
CA MET A 9 1.79 -25.79 -0.87
C MET A 9 1.13 -24.43 -0.66
N ALA A 10 -0.15 -24.32 -1.02
CA ALA A 10 -0.94 -23.14 -0.70
C ALA A 10 -0.98 -22.93 0.82
N ARG A 11 -0.45 -21.80 1.28
CA ARG A 11 -0.39 -21.45 2.71
C ARG A 11 -1.62 -20.65 3.09
N VAL A 12 -2.21 -20.97 4.24
CA VAL A 12 -3.40 -20.28 4.75
C VAL A 12 -3.10 -19.71 6.12
N ILE A 13 -3.55 -18.47 6.35
CA ILE A 13 -3.55 -17.86 7.69
C ILE A 13 -4.96 -17.45 8.10
N VAL A 14 -5.17 -17.39 9.40
CA VAL A 14 -6.35 -16.78 10.01
C VAL A 14 -5.90 -15.54 10.78
N MET A 15 -6.56 -14.40 10.55
CA MET A 15 -6.28 -13.16 11.25
C MET A 15 -7.56 -12.50 11.74
N ASP A 16 -7.48 -11.89 12.92
CA ASP A 16 -8.52 -11.03 13.48
C ASP A 16 -8.30 -9.59 13.00
N LEU A 17 -9.20 -9.08 12.18
CA LEU A 17 -9.19 -7.75 11.58
C LEU A 17 -9.45 -6.61 12.58
N SER A 18 -10.02 -6.92 13.76
CA SER A 18 -10.16 -5.93 14.83
C SER A 18 -8.82 -5.64 15.49
N ARG A 19 -7.89 -6.61 15.47
CA ARG A 19 -6.57 -6.53 16.11
C ARG A 19 -5.45 -6.27 15.12
N HIS A 20 -5.55 -6.79 13.91
CA HIS A 20 -4.48 -6.78 12.91
C HIS A 20 -4.95 -6.17 11.59
N ASN A 21 -4.03 -5.54 10.88
CA ASN A 21 -4.34 -4.93 9.59
C ASN A 21 -3.21 -5.04 8.57
N THR A 22 -2.17 -5.81 8.87
CA THR A 22 -1.00 -5.98 8.02
C THR A 22 -0.49 -7.40 8.13
N VAL A 23 -0.12 -7.98 6.99
CA VAL A 23 0.50 -9.30 6.86
C VAL A 23 1.83 -9.12 6.15
N LEU A 24 2.88 -9.72 6.69
CA LEU A 24 4.21 -9.79 6.10
C LEU A 24 4.47 -11.25 5.72
N VAL A 25 4.88 -11.49 4.47
CA VAL A 25 5.27 -12.81 3.95
C VAL A 25 6.65 -12.65 3.32
N GLY A 26 7.70 -13.04 4.06
CA GLY A 26 9.07 -12.74 3.65
C GLY A 26 9.28 -11.23 3.45
N HIS A 27 9.55 -10.81 2.21
CA HIS A 27 9.73 -9.41 1.85
C HIS A 27 8.45 -8.71 1.38
N ASP A 28 7.41 -9.48 1.05
CA ASP A 28 6.14 -8.94 0.62
C ASP A 28 5.31 -8.52 1.83
N ARG A 29 4.61 -7.41 1.63
CA ARG A 29 3.84 -6.73 2.66
C ARG A 29 2.46 -6.48 2.11
N TYR A 30 1.46 -6.79 2.91
CA TYR A 30 0.07 -6.58 2.56
C TYR A 30 -0.61 -5.83 3.70
N PHE A 31 -1.53 -4.93 3.36
CA PHE A 31 -2.28 -4.19 4.35
C PHE A 31 -3.78 -4.24 4.04
N VAL A 32 -4.59 -4.10 5.08
CA VAL A 32 -6.05 -4.05 4.93
C VAL A 32 -6.42 -2.67 4.40
N LEU A 33 -6.94 -2.63 3.19
CA LEU A 33 -7.53 -1.45 2.54
C LEU A 33 -9.05 -1.50 2.69
N HIS A 34 -9.64 -0.45 3.25
CA HIS A 34 -11.09 -0.27 3.30
C HIS A 34 -11.55 0.53 2.08
N THR A 35 -12.42 -0.05 1.26
CA THR A 35 -12.97 0.61 0.07
C THR A 35 -14.33 0.03 -0.29
N GLU A 36 -15.29 0.87 -0.65
CA GLU A 36 -16.64 0.44 -1.08
C GLU A 36 -17.33 -0.49 -0.05
N GLY A 37 -17.15 -0.21 1.25
CA GLY A 37 -17.70 -1.05 2.33
C GLY A 37 -17.03 -2.42 2.50
N ARG A 38 -15.93 -2.69 1.79
CA ARG A 38 -15.18 -3.95 1.84
C ARG A 38 -13.79 -3.75 2.44
N SER A 39 -13.30 -4.77 3.13
CA SER A 39 -11.91 -4.89 3.58
C SER A 39 -11.18 -5.83 2.64
N LEU A 40 -10.09 -5.37 2.05
CA LEU A 40 -9.26 -6.14 1.11
C LEU A 40 -7.84 -6.15 1.63
N LEU A 41 -7.15 -7.29 1.57
CA LEU A 41 -5.75 -7.39 1.96
C LEU A 41 -4.90 -7.23 0.70
N VAL A 42 -4.35 -6.04 0.48
CA VAL A 42 -3.71 -5.63 -0.79
C VAL A 42 -2.21 -5.45 -0.62
N LEU A 43 -1.45 -5.62 -1.71
CA LEU A 43 0.00 -5.43 -1.70
C LEU A 43 0.37 -3.98 -1.34
N ASP A 44 1.23 -3.83 -0.34
CA ASP A 44 1.77 -2.57 0.18
C ASP A 44 3.00 -2.10 -0.64
N ARG A 45 2.83 -2.02 -1.96
CA ARG A 45 3.92 -1.70 -2.90
C ARG A 45 3.44 -0.81 -4.04
N CYS A 46 4.02 0.38 -4.14
CA CYS A 46 3.77 1.30 -5.26
C CYS A 46 4.46 0.77 -6.52
N PRO A 47 3.77 0.71 -7.68
CA PRO A 47 4.34 0.18 -8.92
C PRO A 47 5.46 1.05 -9.52
N HIS A 48 5.65 2.29 -9.04
CA HIS A 48 6.74 3.15 -9.50
C HIS A 48 8.10 2.65 -8.99
N ARG A 49 8.32 2.62 -7.67
CA ARG A 49 9.60 2.22 -7.05
C ARG A 49 9.44 1.44 -5.73
N GLY A 50 8.27 0.87 -5.49
CA GLY A 50 8.03 0.01 -4.32
C GLY A 50 7.58 0.70 -3.03
N GLY A 51 7.18 1.98 -3.10
CA GLY A 51 6.76 2.75 -1.92
C GLY A 51 5.58 2.17 -1.15
N PRO A 52 5.55 2.34 0.18
CA PRO A 52 4.51 1.78 1.04
C PRO A 52 3.18 2.50 0.78
N LEU A 53 2.25 1.82 0.14
CA LEU A 53 0.91 2.34 -0.12
C LEU A 53 0.07 2.42 1.15
N SER A 54 0.39 1.66 2.20
CA SER A 54 -0.26 1.80 3.51
C SER A 54 -0.08 3.18 4.11
N LEU A 55 1.02 3.86 3.76
CA LEU A 55 1.36 5.22 4.19
C LEU A 55 0.91 6.29 3.18
N ALA A 56 0.23 5.91 2.11
CA ALA A 56 -0.32 6.85 1.15
C ALA A 56 -1.57 7.55 1.70
N ARG A 57 -1.82 8.79 1.27
CA ARG A 57 -3.10 9.49 1.49
C ARG A 57 -4.02 9.31 0.28
N ARG A 58 -5.33 9.20 0.51
CA ARG A 58 -6.31 9.26 -0.57
C ARG A 58 -6.33 10.65 -1.22
N THR A 59 -6.49 10.70 -2.53
CA THR A 59 -6.83 11.95 -3.24
C THR A 59 -8.22 12.43 -2.81
N PRO A 60 -8.55 13.73 -2.96
CA PRO A 60 -9.85 14.27 -2.54
C PRO A 60 -11.07 13.55 -3.15
N ASP A 61 -10.95 13.06 -4.38
CA ASP A 61 -11.98 12.25 -5.05
C ASP A 61 -12.08 10.80 -4.53
N GLY A 62 -11.17 10.39 -3.63
CA GLY A 62 -11.07 9.05 -3.07
C GLY A 62 -10.59 7.97 -4.05
N ARG A 63 -10.32 8.31 -5.32
CA ARG A 63 -10.08 7.32 -6.40
C ARG A 63 -8.63 6.85 -6.49
N ARG A 64 -7.69 7.58 -5.88
CA ARG A 64 -6.25 7.28 -5.97
C ARG A 64 -5.58 7.40 -4.60
N LEU A 65 -4.46 6.70 -4.44
CA LEU A 65 -3.53 6.81 -3.33
C LEU A 65 -2.30 7.61 -3.76
N SER A 66 -1.95 8.65 -3.02
CA SER A 66 -0.73 9.43 -3.20
C SER A 66 0.42 8.78 -2.45
N CYS A 67 1.30 8.07 -3.17
CA CYS A 67 2.47 7.43 -2.58
C CYS A 67 3.36 8.47 -1.86
N PRO A 68 3.80 8.21 -0.61
CA PRO A 68 4.51 9.21 0.19
C PRO A 68 5.94 9.47 -0.26
N TRP A 69 6.53 8.61 -1.10
CA TRP A 69 7.91 8.80 -1.56
C TRP A 69 8.03 9.84 -2.68
N HIS A 70 7.36 9.62 -3.82
CA HIS A 70 7.50 10.48 -5.00
C HIS A 70 6.17 11.08 -5.47
N GLY A 71 5.12 11.02 -4.65
CA GLY A 71 3.81 11.58 -4.97
C GLY A 71 3.00 10.85 -6.05
N THR A 72 3.50 9.73 -6.59
CA THR A 72 2.81 8.92 -7.61
C THR A 72 1.38 8.60 -7.17
N LYS A 73 0.41 8.91 -8.04
CA LYS A 73 -1.00 8.63 -7.79
C LYS A 73 -1.36 7.25 -8.33
N VAL A 74 -1.57 6.30 -7.43
CA VAL A 74 -1.93 4.91 -7.78
C VAL A 74 -3.44 4.76 -7.67
N GLY A 75 -4.11 4.34 -8.74
CA GLY A 75 -5.56 4.14 -8.71
C GLY A 75 -5.98 3.07 -7.70
N VAL A 76 -7.01 3.34 -6.89
CA VAL A 76 -7.55 2.37 -5.92
C VAL A 76 -8.02 1.10 -6.65
N ALA A 77 -8.60 1.23 -7.84
CA ALA A 77 -8.97 0.08 -8.67
C ALA A 77 -7.75 -0.80 -9.07
N ALA A 78 -6.57 -0.22 -9.26
CA ALA A 78 -5.35 -0.98 -9.53
C ALA A 78 -4.84 -1.68 -8.26
N VAL A 79 -4.88 -1.00 -7.11
CA VAL A 79 -4.52 -1.59 -5.81
C VAL A 79 -5.45 -2.75 -5.44
N LYS A 80 -6.76 -2.64 -5.73
CA LYS A 80 -7.72 -3.74 -5.52
C LYS A 80 -7.34 -5.02 -6.28
N ARG A 81 -6.66 -4.92 -7.43
CA ARG A 81 -6.23 -6.09 -8.22
C ARG A 81 -5.04 -6.83 -7.61
N THR A 82 -4.36 -6.26 -6.61
CA THR A 82 -3.27 -6.92 -5.88
C THR A 82 -3.77 -7.58 -4.59
N SER A 83 -5.09 -7.69 -4.41
CA SER A 83 -5.68 -8.29 -3.22
C SER A 83 -5.41 -9.79 -3.16
N LEU A 84 -5.01 -10.28 -2.00
CA LEU A 84 -4.97 -11.72 -1.72
C LEU A 84 -6.39 -12.29 -1.63
N PRO A 85 -6.58 -13.57 -2.01
CA PRO A 85 -7.84 -14.28 -1.76
C PRO A 85 -8.11 -14.32 -0.26
N MET A 86 -9.27 -13.80 0.14
CA MET A 86 -9.65 -13.70 1.55
C MET A 86 -11.15 -13.96 1.71
N VAL A 87 -11.50 -14.83 2.65
CA VAL A 87 -12.87 -15.06 3.12
C VAL A 87 -12.99 -14.45 4.51
N ARG A 88 -14.13 -13.79 4.80
CA ARG A 88 -14.34 -13.10 6.08
C ARG A 88 -15.68 -13.48 6.71
N SER A 89 -15.67 -13.71 8.02
CA SER A 89 -16.85 -13.83 8.87
C SER A 89 -16.68 -12.92 10.09
N GLY A 90 -17.42 -11.79 10.14
CA GLY A 90 -17.20 -10.76 11.16
C GLY A 90 -15.80 -10.16 11.06
N ASP A 91 -15.04 -10.22 12.15
CA ASP A 91 -13.64 -9.78 12.21
C ASP A 91 -12.64 -10.90 11.89
N GLU A 92 -13.07 -12.15 11.79
CA GLU A 92 -12.20 -13.26 11.40
C GLU A 92 -12.02 -13.30 9.88
N ALA A 93 -10.76 -13.29 9.43
CA ALA A 93 -10.39 -13.39 8.03
C ALA A 93 -9.46 -14.57 7.79
N VAL A 94 -9.84 -15.44 6.85
CA VAL A 94 -9.04 -16.55 6.34
C VAL A 94 -8.43 -16.10 5.01
N VAL A 95 -7.10 -16.11 4.92
CA VAL A 95 -6.35 -15.57 3.76
C VAL A 95 -5.48 -16.67 3.16
N VAL A 96 -5.56 -16.83 1.86
CA VAL A 96 -4.64 -17.67 1.08
C VAL A 96 -3.44 -16.80 0.70
N LEU A 97 -2.25 -17.20 1.14
CA LEU A 97 -1.00 -16.55 0.79
C LEU A 97 -0.50 -17.06 -0.57
N PRO A 98 0.29 -16.26 -1.29
CA PRO A 98 0.95 -16.73 -2.51
C PRO A 98 1.80 -17.97 -2.23
N ASP A 99 1.93 -18.82 -3.24
CA ASP A 99 2.85 -19.93 -3.21
C ASP A 99 4.29 -19.42 -3.03
N GLY A 100 5.07 -20.16 -2.26
CA GLY A 100 6.48 -19.89 -2.01
C GLY A 100 7.19 -21.18 -1.62
N ASP A 101 8.45 -21.07 -1.21
CA ASP A 101 9.28 -22.23 -0.86
C ASP A 101 8.89 -22.80 0.52
N GLY A 102 7.82 -22.30 1.14
CA GLY A 102 7.26 -22.75 2.41
C GLY A 102 8.04 -22.24 3.64
N GLY A 103 9.27 -21.76 3.44
CA GLY A 103 10.16 -21.29 4.50
C GLY A 103 10.02 -19.82 4.86
N GLU A 104 9.27 -19.01 4.10
CA GLU A 104 9.19 -17.58 4.36
C GLU A 104 8.43 -17.31 5.67
N PRO A 105 9.01 -16.51 6.59
CA PRO A 105 8.33 -16.16 7.81
C PRO A 105 7.06 -15.37 7.49
N VAL A 106 5.98 -15.72 8.20
CA VAL A 106 4.72 -14.98 8.13
C VAL A 106 4.51 -14.26 9.45
N SER A 107 4.24 -12.96 9.38
CA SER A 107 3.94 -12.15 10.55
C SER A 107 2.65 -11.37 10.32
N VAL A 108 1.78 -11.38 11.33
CA VAL A 108 0.51 -10.64 11.31
C VAL A 108 0.61 -9.57 12.37
N ILE A 109 0.49 -8.30 11.97
CA ILE A 109 0.75 -7.15 12.84
C ILE A 109 -0.35 -6.10 12.72
N ARG A 110 -0.28 -5.12 13.63
CA ARG A 110 -1.03 -3.88 13.57
C ARG A 110 -0.06 -2.71 13.34
N LYS A 111 -0.38 -1.85 12.37
CA LYS A 111 0.26 -0.54 12.20
C LYS A 111 -0.75 0.52 11.81
N GLU A 112 -0.35 1.79 11.80
CA GLU A 112 -1.19 2.84 11.23
C GLU A 112 -1.27 2.71 9.69
N VAL A 113 -2.49 2.82 9.15
CA VAL A 113 -2.76 2.75 7.70
C VAL A 113 -3.38 4.06 7.24
N LEU A 114 -2.53 4.97 6.77
CA LEU A 114 -2.90 6.30 6.29
C LEU A 114 -3.84 6.25 5.08
N ALA A 115 -3.80 5.18 4.30
CA ALA A 115 -4.64 4.96 3.12
C ALA A 115 -6.12 4.72 3.45
N ASN A 116 -6.42 4.39 4.72
CA ASN A 116 -7.78 4.20 5.21
C ASN A 116 -8.35 5.44 5.92
N LEU A 117 -7.52 6.46 6.16
CA LEU A 117 -8.06 7.73 6.65
C LEU A 117 -8.96 8.36 5.57
N PRO A 118 -10.00 9.09 5.97
CA PRO A 118 -10.84 9.80 5.03
C PRO A 118 -9.97 10.66 4.12
N PRO A 119 -10.34 10.83 2.83
CA PRO A 119 -9.71 11.79 1.96
C PRO A 119 -9.60 13.14 2.69
N GLY A 120 -8.39 13.68 2.78
CA GLY A 120 -8.22 15.01 3.36
C GLY A 120 -9.00 16.02 2.52
N ALA A 121 -9.50 17.08 3.19
CA ALA A 121 -9.83 18.33 2.51
C ALA A 121 -8.65 18.73 1.61
N PRO A 122 -8.89 19.37 0.45
CA PRO A 122 -7.82 19.69 -0.48
C PRO A 122 -6.67 20.39 0.25
N CYS A 123 -5.44 20.00 -0.07
CA CYS A 123 -4.27 20.77 0.31
C CYS A 123 -4.53 22.21 -0.13
N ALA A 124 -4.75 23.13 0.80
CA ALA A 124 -4.65 24.54 0.50
C ALA A 124 -3.27 24.73 -0.12
N ALA A 125 -3.23 25.30 -1.32
CA ALA A 125 -2.02 25.56 -2.07
C ALA A 125 -1.01 26.28 -1.16
N GLY A 126 0.03 25.55 -0.75
CA GLY A 126 1.12 26.08 0.06
C GLY A 126 2.36 26.16 -0.81
N GLY A 127 2.77 27.38 -1.13
CA GLY A 127 4.06 27.69 -1.73
C GLY A 127 3.95 28.41 -3.06
N THR A 128 3.76 29.73 -3.01
CA THR A 128 4.36 30.60 -4.02
C THR A 128 5.87 30.37 -3.94
N ASP A 129 6.46 29.81 -4.99
CA ASP A 129 7.91 29.77 -5.12
C ASP A 129 8.45 31.20 -5.03
N GLY A 130 9.26 31.44 -4.00
CA GLY A 130 10.03 32.66 -3.85
C GLY A 130 11.09 32.68 -4.93
N GLU A 131 10.84 33.44 -5.99
CA GLU A 131 11.90 33.88 -6.89
C GLU A 131 12.56 35.11 -6.27
N ALA A 132 13.70 34.90 -5.60
CA ALA A 132 14.59 35.98 -5.22
C ALA A 132 16.03 35.65 -5.64
N ALA A 133 16.49 36.50 -6.57
CA ALA A 133 17.84 37.00 -6.78
C ALA A 133 18.85 36.14 -7.58
N GLY A 134 19.08 36.61 -8.81
CA GLY A 134 20.40 36.62 -9.45
C GLY A 134 20.68 38.02 -9.99
N ALA A 135 21.51 38.78 -9.28
CA ALA A 135 22.07 40.06 -9.73
C ALA A 135 23.17 39.83 -10.79
N GLY A 136 23.31 40.76 -11.74
CA GLY A 136 24.38 40.74 -12.75
C GLY A 136 24.40 41.96 -13.67
N GLU A 137 24.85 43.09 -13.10
CA GLU A 137 25.83 44.07 -13.62
C GLU A 137 25.81 44.63 -15.08
N ALA A 138 25.91 45.98 -15.11
CA ALA A 138 26.61 46.90 -16.05
C ALA A 138 26.06 47.27 -17.44
N ALA A 139 25.79 48.57 -17.62
CA ALA A 139 26.57 49.52 -18.45
C ALA A 139 25.72 50.51 -19.30
N SER A 140 26.00 51.80 -19.07
CA SER A 140 26.01 52.92 -20.03
C SER A 140 24.72 53.31 -20.79
N ARG A 141 24.16 54.47 -20.46
CA ARG A 141 24.33 55.75 -21.19
C ARG A 141 23.57 56.89 -20.51
#